data_AF-A0AAJ3PXT9-F1
#
_entry.id   AF-A0AAJ3PXT9-F1
#
_cell.length_a   1.000
_cell.length_b   1.000
_cell.length_c   1.000
_cell.angle_alpha   90.00
_cell.angle_beta   90.00
_cell.angle_gamma   90.00
#
_symmetry.space_group_name_H-M   'P 1'
#
loop_
_entity.id
_entity.type
_entity.pdbx_description
1 polymer ?
#
loop_
_entity_poly.entity_id
_entity_poly.type
_entity_poly.pdbx_seq_one_letter_code
_entity_poly.pdbx_strand_id
1 'polypeptide(L)'
;MSTTSLASRRRRRSLGVPRHISIESMDREFLICEAILRDPDIELALDIDWVADDVTCRRVGWWLVKYTGTLFHVGRRLLELSSPGGALLPPPEFRICLATEPTEEELSMAPILQPWSLLLFQSGNQPAMWKLGGTVYHPDHDCSPIWTRLLYLHRDKAMARTDEGWVRLGKRMSA
;
A
#
# COMPACT_ATOMS: atom_id res chain seq x y z
N MET A 1 -26.28 51.79 -18.68
CA MET A 1 -25.87 51.56 -17.28
C MET A 1 -26.50 50.25 -16.84
N SER A 2 -25.73 49.16 -16.88
CA SER A 2 -26.24 47.81 -16.60
C SER A 2 -25.81 47.40 -15.19
N THR A 3 -26.79 47.28 -14.28
CA THR A 3 -26.61 46.77 -12.92
C THR A 3 -26.59 45.24 -12.96
N THR A 4 -25.42 44.64 -12.78
CA THR A 4 -25.26 43.19 -12.65
C THR A 4 -25.58 42.79 -11.21
N SER A 5 -26.72 42.14 -10.99
CA SER A 5 -27.06 41.55 -9.69
C SER A 5 -26.18 40.32 -9.43
N LEU A 6 -25.39 40.33 -8.36
CA LEU A 6 -24.67 39.15 -7.87
C LEU A 6 -25.69 38.14 -7.33
N ALA A 7 -25.95 37.09 -8.08
CA ALA A 7 -26.75 35.96 -7.61
C ALA A 7 -25.98 35.23 -6.49
N SER A 8 -26.51 35.35 -5.27
CA SER A 8 -26.08 34.59 -4.09
C SER A 8 -26.18 33.08 -4.37
N ARG A 9 -25.02 32.41 -4.50
CA ARG A 9 -24.94 30.95 -4.59
C ARG A 9 -25.43 30.36 -3.27
N ARG A 10 -26.69 29.90 -3.25
CA ARG A 10 -27.25 29.03 -2.19
C ARG A 10 -26.32 27.83 -1.99
N ARG A 11 -25.55 27.84 -0.89
CA ARG A 11 -24.92 26.63 -0.34
C ARG A 11 -26.02 25.62 -0.04
N ARG A 12 -26.12 24.55 -0.83
CA ARG A 12 -26.93 23.38 -0.48
C ARG A 12 -26.44 22.85 0.87
N ARG A 13 -27.24 23.02 1.92
CA ARG A 13 -27.07 22.31 3.18
C ARG A 13 -27.32 20.83 2.88
N SER A 14 -26.30 19.97 3.04
CA SER A 14 -26.49 18.53 2.97
C SER A 14 -27.42 18.10 4.10
N LEU A 15 -28.54 17.51 3.72
CA LEU A 15 -29.53 16.93 4.63
C LEU A 15 -28.92 15.73 5.36
N GLY A 16 -28.37 15.92 6.56
CA GLY A 16 -28.27 14.90 7.62
C GLY A 16 -27.62 13.54 7.32
N VAL A 17 -26.99 13.33 6.15
CA VAL A 17 -26.32 12.06 5.84
C VAL A 17 -25.12 11.94 6.78
N PRO A 18 -24.98 10.83 7.53
CA PRO A 18 -23.81 10.58 8.35
C PRO A 18 -22.56 10.75 7.48
N ARG A 19 -21.61 11.59 7.93
CA ARG A 19 -20.31 11.68 7.28
C ARG A 19 -19.77 10.25 7.21
N HIS A 20 -19.47 9.74 6.02
CA HIS A 20 -18.78 8.47 5.87
C HIS A 20 -17.58 8.48 6.82
N ILE A 21 -17.57 7.56 7.79
CA ILE A 21 -16.44 7.39 8.71
C ILE A 21 -15.23 7.10 7.83
N SER A 22 -14.14 7.85 8.03
CA SER A 22 -12.92 7.62 7.26
C SER A 22 -12.36 6.25 7.61
N ILE A 23 -12.02 5.45 6.60
CA ILE A 23 -11.37 4.13 6.77
C ILE A 23 -10.13 4.25 7.67
N GLU A 24 -9.39 5.35 7.57
CA GLU A 24 -8.19 5.59 8.37
C GLU A 24 -8.45 5.68 9.87
N SER A 25 -9.67 6.09 10.26
CA SER A 25 -10.09 6.24 11.65
C SER A 25 -10.77 5.00 12.25
N MET A 26 -11.06 3.99 11.43
CA MET A 26 -11.69 2.76 11.90
C MET A 26 -10.67 1.86 12.61
N ASP A 27 -11.12 1.20 13.66
CA ASP A 27 -10.37 0.12 14.30
C ASP A 27 -10.49 -1.19 13.52
N ARG A 28 -9.82 -2.24 14.01
CA ARG A 28 -9.76 -3.55 13.36
C ARG A 28 -11.12 -4.23 13.25
N GLU A 29 -11.94 -4.15 14.30
CA GLU A 29 -13.24 -4.81 14.36
C GLU A 29 -14.21 -4.16 13.37
N PHE A 30 -14.29 -2.82 13.38
CA PHE A 30 -15.10 -2.09 12.41
C PHE A 30 -14.67 -2.33 10.96
N LEU A 31 -13.36 -2.42 10.70
CA LEU A 31 -12.84 -2.71 9.35
C LEU A 31 -13.21 -4.12 8.88
N ILE A 32 -13.19 -5.14 9.76
CA ILE A 32 -13.59 -6.50 9.41
C ILE A 32 -15.10 -6.56 9.16
N CYS A 33 -15.92 -5.91 9.98
CA CYS A 33 -17.36 -5.81 9.76
C CYS A 33 -17.69 -5.10 8.43
N GLU A 34 -17.02 -3.98 8.13
CA GLU A 34 -17.18 -3.27 6.86
C GLU A 34 -16.74 -4.13 5.66
N ALA A 35 -15.72 -4.97 5.84
CA ALA A 35 -15.30 -5.95 4.83
C ALA A 35 -16.38 -6.99 4.55
N ILE A 36 -16.94 -7.61 5.61
CA ILE A 36 -18.02 -8.62 5.50
C ILE A 36 -19.25 -8.04 4.80
N LEU A 37 -19.66 -6.82 5.18
CA LEU A 37 -20.82 -6.15 4.57
C LEU A 37 -20.66 -5.91 3.06
N ARG A 38 -19.42 -5.79 2.58
CA ARG A 38 -19.12 -5.50 1.17
C ARG A 38 -18.75 -6.73 0.35
N ASP A 39 -18.16 -7.74 0.98
CA ASP A 39 -17.76 -9.01 0.39
C ASP A 39 -18.18 -10.15 1.33
N PRO A 40 -19.41 -10.70 1.18
CA PRO A 40 -19.93 -11.76 2.03
C PRO A 40 -19.10 -13.06 2.01
N ASP A 41 -18.28 -13.27 0.97
CA ASP A 41 -17.37 -14.42 0.92
C ASP A 41 -16.33 -14.39 2.04
N ILE A 42 -16.05 -13.20 2.59
CA ILE A 42 -15.18 -13.05 3.76
C ILE A 42 -15.80 -13.69 4.98
N GLU A 43 -17.10 -13.52 5.21
CA GLU A 43 -17.79 -14.15 6.34
C GLU A 43 -17.72 -15.67 6.25
N LEU A 44 -17.87 -16.23 5.05
CA LEU A 44 -17.74 -17.68 4.80
C LEU A 44 -16.31 -18.19 4.99
N ALA A 45 -15.31 -17.34 4.72
CA ALA A 45 -13.90 -17.64 4.93
C ALA A 45 -13.44 -17.40 6.38
N LEU A 46 -14.24 -16.70 7.18
CA LEU A 46 -14.05 -16.52 8.62
C LEU A 46 -14.77 -17.63 9.40
N ASP A 47 -14.25 -17.94 10.59
CA ASP A 47 -14.98 -18.81 11.52
C ASP A 47 -16.07 -17.99 12.22
N ILE A 48 -17.13 -18.63 12.73
CA ILE A 48 -18.24 -17.94 13.42
C ILE A 48 -17.72 -17.12 14.61
N ASP A 49 -16.68 -17.61 15.28
CA ASP A 49 -16.05 -17.00 16.45
C ASP A 49 -14.76 -16.23 16.11
N TRP A 50 -14.72 -15.54 14.95
CA TRP A 50 -13.55 -14.75 14.58
C TRP A 50 -13.26 -13.61 15.57
N VAL A 51 -11.97 -13.31 15.74
CA VAL A 51 -11.49 -12.22 16.61
C VAL A 51 -10.67 -11.23 15.77
N ALA A 52 -10.79 -9.93 16.07
CA ALA A 52 -10.08 -8.84 15.39
C ALA A 52 -8.57 -8.75 15.72
N ASP A 53 -7.87 -9.88 15.68
CA ASP A 53 -6.44 -9.99 15.94
C ASP A 53 -5.58 -9.75 14.68
N ASP A 54 -4.25 -9.78 14.85
CA ASP A 54 -3.31 -9.57 13.76
C ASP A 54 -3.43 -10.64 12.65
N VAL A 55 -3.77 -11.88 13.01
CA VAL A 55 -3.85 -12.99 12.07
C VAL A 55 -5.06 -12.82 11.17
N THR A 56 -6.22 -12.54 11.76
CA THR A 56 -7.47 -12.27 11.05
C THR A 56 -7.34 -11.01 10.19
N CYS A 57 -6.77 -9.92 10.72
CA CYS A 57 -6.52 -8.70 9.96
C CYS A 57 -5.63 -8.95 8.74
N ARG A 58 -4.56 -9.75 8.88
CA ARG A 58 -3.70 -10.12 7.75
C ARG A 58 -4.46 -10.94 6.71
N ARG A 59 -5.22 -11.95 7.13
CA ARG A 59 -5.97 -12.81 6.22
C ARG A 59 -6.99 -12.03 5.40
N VAL A 60 -7.83 -11.25 6.09
CA VAL A 60 -8.84 -10.40 5.45
C VAL A 60 -8.17 -9.32 4.61
N GLY A 61 -7.13 -8.68 5.15
CA GLY A 61 -6.36 -7.66 4.45
C GLY A 61 -5.81 -8.15 3.11
N TRP A 62 -5.14 -9.30 3.09
CA TRP A 62 -4.60 -9.89 1.87
C TRP A 62 -5.69 -10.34 0.89
N TRP A 63 -6.82 -10.84 1.39
CA TRP A 63 -7.96 -11.14 0.55
C TRP A 63 -8.49 -9.90 -0.17
N LEU A 64 -8.55 -8.78 0.53
CA LEU A 64 -9.19 -7.55 0.04
C LEU A 64 -8.32 -6.74 -0.93
N VAL A 65 -7.00 -6.73 -0.76
CA VAL A 65 -6.10 -5.90 -1.60
C VAL A 65 -6.03 -6.36 -3.06
N LYS A 66 -6.63 -7.50 -3.41
CA LYS A 66 -6.83 -7.94 -4.80
C LYS A 66 -7.91 -7.13 -5.53
N TYR A 67 -8.84 -6.53 -4.79
CA TYR A 67 -9.90 -5.69 -5.33
C TYR A 67 -9.43 -4.24 -5.50
N THR A 68 -10.29 -3.38 -6.02
CA THR A 68 -10.05 -1.95 -6.23
C THR A 68 -10.97 -1.10 -5.35
N GLY A 69 -10.63 0.19 -5.17
CA GLY A 69 -11.50 1.15 -4.49
C GLY A 69 -11.63 0.88 -2.98
N THR A 70 -12.86 0.96 -2.45
CA THR A 70 -13.09 0.91 -0.99
C THR A 70 -12.56 -0.39 -0.36
N LEU A 71 -12.76 -1.54 -1.01
CA LEU A 71 -12.27 -2.83 -0.51
C LEU A 71 -10.74 -2.85 -0.41
N PHE A 72 -10.05 -2.30 -1.41
CA PHE A 72 -8.60 -2.14 -1.36
C PHE A 72 -8.15 -1.30 -0.16
N HIS A 73 -8.83 -0.17 0.09
CA HIS A 73 -8.48 0.72 1.20
C HIS A 73 -8.72 0.06 2.58
N VAL A 74 -9.83 -0.66 2.74
CA VAL A 74 -10.10 -1.44 3.96
C VAL A 74 -9.02 -2.50 4.15
N GLY A 75 -8.72 -3.27 3.09
CA GLY A 75 -7.70 -4.31 3.13
C GLY A 75 -6.32 -3.77 3.49
N ARG A 76 -5.89 -2.70 2.82
CA ARG A 76 -4.62 -2.03 3.12
C ARG A 76 -4.57 -1.55 4.56
N ARG A 77 -5.66 -0.96 5.08
CA ARG A 77 -5.69 -0.46 6.46
C ARG A 77 -5.58 -1.58 7.50
N LEU A 78 -6.26 -2.70 7.29
CA LEU A 78 -6.13 -3.90 8.12
C LEU A 78 -4.68 -4.42 8.14
N LEU A 79 -4.02 -4.42 6.99
CA LEU A 79 -2.62 -4.81 6.88
C LEU A 79 -1.66 -3.84 7.59
N GLU A 80 -1.90 -2.53 7.49
CA GLU A 80 -1.11 -1.52 8.22
C GLU A 80 -1.26 -1.68 9.74
N LEU A 81 -2.49 -1.87 10.24
CA LEU A 81 -2.76 -2.05 11.67
C LEU A 81 -2.17 -3.35 12.25
N SER A 82 -1.97 -4.38 11.42
CA SER A 82 -1.40 -5.67 11.82
C SER A 82 0.10 -5.81 11.54
N SER A 83 0.73 -4.74 11.02
CA SER A 83 2.17 -4.69 10.75
C SER A 83 2.92 -4.01 11.91
N PRO A 84 3.99 -4.62 12.45
CA PRO A 84 4.82 -3.98 13.47
C PRO A 84 5.33 -2.62 13.00
N GLY A 85 5.08 -1.57 13.80
CA GLY A 85 5.47 -0.20 13.46
C GLY A 85 4.76 0.41 12.24
N GLY A 86 3.62 -0.15 11.81
CA GLY A 86 2.81 0.35 10.68
C GLY A 86 3.46 0.16 9.31
N ALA A 87 4.64 -0.47 9.25
CA ALA A 87 5.49 -0.46 8.08
C ALA A 87 5.22 -1.67 7.19
N LEU A 88 4.15 -1.60 6.40
CA LEU A 88 3.69 -2.71 5.57
C LEU A 88 4.79 -3.21 4.60
N LEU A 89 4.96 -4.52 4.53
CA LEU A 89 5.91 -5.20 3.64
C LEU A 89 5.16 -6.19 2.74
N PRO A 90 5.69 -6.46 1.53
CA PRO A 90 5.25 -7.59 0.74
C PRO A 90 5.36 -8.89 1.54
N PRO A 91 4.45 -9.86 1.35
CA PRO A 91 4.54 -11.16 2.00
C PRO A 91 5.82 -11.91 1.54
N PRO A 92 6.34 -12.88 2.29
CA PRO A 92 7.55 -13.62 1.92
C PRO A 92 7.47 -14.33 0.57
N GLU A 93 6.28 -14.71 0.15
CA GLU A 93 6.00 -15.39 -1.11
C GLU A 93 5.90 -14.41 -2.29
N PHE A 94 6.00 -13.10 -2.05
CA PHE A 94 5.90 -12.09 -3.10
C PHE A 94 7.03 -12.21 -4.11
N ARG A 95 6.68 -12.65 -5.33
CA ARG A 95 7.61 -12.85 -6.43
C ARG A 95 6.90 -12.63 -7.76
N ILE A 96 7.19 -11.52 -8.43
CA ILE A 96 6.67 -11.23 -9.78
C ILE A 96 7.70 -11.58 -10.86
N CYS A 97 8.98 -11.73 -10.51
CA CYS A 97 10.05 -12.10 -11.44
C CYS A 97 10.67 -13.46 -11.13
N LEU A 98 11.17 -14.12 -12.19
CA LEU A 98 11.91 -15.38 -12.05
C LEU A 98 13.31 -15.16 -11.47
N ALA A 99 13.99 -14.08 -11.87
CA ALA A 99 15.28 -13.69 -11.30
C ALA A 99 15.06 -13.20 -9.86
N THR A 100 15.51 -14.00 -8.90
CA THR A 100 15.40 -13.71 -7.45
C THR A 100 16.76 -13.54 -6.79
N GLU A 101 17.82 -13.91 -7.49
CA GLU A 101 19.19 -13.78 -7.03
C GLU A 101 19.91 -12.76 -7.92
N PRO A 102 20.47 -11.68 -7.35
CA PRO A 102 21.34 -10.79 -8.10
C PRO A 102 22.67 -11.49 -8.39
N THR A 103 23.26 -11.23 -9.55
CA THR A 103 24.63 -11.65 -9.85
C THR A 103 25.64 -10.88 -8.97
N GLU A 104 26.87 -11.36 -8.88
CA GLU A 104 27.95 -10.64 -8.15
C GLU A 104 28.20 -9.24 -8.74
N GLU A 105 28.12 -9.12 -10.07
CA GLU A 105 28.23 -7.84 -10.76
C GLU A 105 27.07 -6.90 -10.41
N GLU A 106 25.83 -7.41 -10.43
CA GLU A 106 24.64 -6.63 -10.02
C GLU A 106 24.72 -6.21 -8.56
N LEU A 107 25.23 -7.06 -7.67
CA LEU A 107 25.47 -6.74 -6.26
C LEU A 107 26.45 -5.57 -6.09
N SER A 108 27.53 -5.58 -6.85
CA SER A 108 28.58 -4.56 -6.80
C SER A 108 28.13 -3.23 -7.40
N MET A 109 27.47 -3.28 -8.57
CA MET A 109 27.12 -2.11 -9.37
C MET A 109 25.76 -1.49 -9.04
N ALA A 110 24.89 -2.20 -8.32
CA ALA A 110 23.56 -1.69 -8.00
C ALA A 110 23.63 -0.36 -7.21
N PRO A 111 22.86 0.67 -7.60
CA PRO A 111 22.79 1.91 -6.84
C PRO A 111 22.15 1.67 -5.47
N ILE A 112 22.40 2.59 -4.53
CA ILE A 112 21.84 2.53 -3.18
C ILE A 112 20.60 3.42 -3.13
N LEU A 113 19.48 2.86 -2.68
CA LEU A 113 18.25 3.58 -2.40
C LEU A 113 18.14 3.87 -0.91
N GLN A 114 18.23 5.16 -0.52
CA GLN A 114 18.10 5.58 0.87
C GLN A 114 17.67 7.05 1.02
N PRO A 115 16.83 7.42 1.99
CA PRO A 115 15.95 6.51 2.70
C PRO A 115 14.98 5.85 1.73
N TRP A 116 14.64 4.57 1.94
CA TRP A 116 13.69 3.86 1.10
C TRP A 116 12.37 3.59 1.82
N SER A 117 11.29 3.49 1.06
CA SER A 117 9.93 3.19 1.53
C SER A 117 9.24 2.23 0.56
N LEU A 118 8.34 1.41 1.09
CA LEU A 118 7.47 0.54 0.31
C LEU A 118 6.03 0.97 0.49
N LEU A 119 5.29 0.99 -0.61
CA LEU A 119 3.88 1.34 -0.64
C LEU A 119 3.11 0.28 -1.41
N LEU A 120 2.06 -0.25 -0.79
CA LEU A 120 1.04 -0.98 -1.52
C LEU A 120 0.11 0.05 -2.17
N PHE A 121 0.20 0.18 -3.49
CA PHE A 121 -0.43 1.23 -4.27
C PHE A 121 -1.45 0.64 -5.25
N GLN A 122 -2.56 1.35 -5.45
CA GLN A 122 -3.61 0.98 -6.38
C GLN A 122 -4.05 2.24 -7.14
N SER A 123 -4.18 2.14 -8.46
CA SER A 123 -4.58 3.27 -9.33
C SER A 123 -5.71 2.86 -10.26
N GLY A 124 -6.87 3.50 -10.09
CA GLY A 124 -8.03 3.33 -10.96
C GLY A 124 -8.51 1.89 -11.01
N ASN A 125 -8.39 1.25 -12.17
CA ASN A 125 -8.89 -0.11 -12.44
C ASN A 125 -7.77 -1.17 -12.43
N GLN A 126 -6.54 -0.80 -12.07
CA GLN A 126 -5.44 -1.76 -12.03
C GLN A 126 -5.40 -2.47 -10.66
N PRO A 127 -4.99 -3.75 -10.63
CA PRO A 127 -4.70 -4.45 -9.38
C PRO A 127 -3.66 -3.71 -8.55
N ALA A 128 -3.70 -3.92 -7.23
CA ALA A 128 -2.69 -3.37 -6.34
C ALA A 128 -1.28 -3.85 -6.73
N MET A 129 -0.31 -2.95 -6.58
CA MET A 129 1.10 -3.23 -6.83
C MET A 129 1.97 -2.65 -5.73
N TRP A 130 3.09 -3.31 -5.50
CA TRP A 130 4.13 -2.80 -4.64
C TRP A 130 4.96 -1.76 -5.38
N LYS A 131 5.09 -0.57 -4.79
CA LYS A 131 5.99 0.47 -5.23
C LYS A 131 7.12 0.64 -4.23
N LEU A 132 8.34 0.76 -4.76
CA LEU A 132 9.55 1.11 -4.02
C LEU A 132 9.88 2.57 -4.35
N GLY A 133 10.02 3.38 -3.30
CA GLY A 133 10.38 4.79 -3.45
C GLY A 133 11.50 5.20 -2.53
N GLY A 134 12.27 6.18 -2.93
CA GLY A 134 13.39 6.72 -2.16
C GLY A 134 14.32 7.57 -3.01
N THR A 135 15.45 7.97 -2.45
CA THR A 135 16.50 8.68 -3.18
C THR A 135 17.58 7.71 -3.62
N VAL A 136 17.88 7.67 -4.91
CA VAL A 136 18.91 6.83 -5.52
C VAL A 136 20.25 7.55 -5.43
N TYR A 137 21.27 6.83 -4.96
CA TYR A 137 22.66 7.25 -4.92
C TYR A 137 23.46 6.32 -5.82
N HIS A 138 24.08 6.90 -6.86
CA HIS A 138 25.01 6.22 -7.75
C HIS A 138 26.31 7.03 -7.81
N PRO A 139 27.50 6.41 -7.82
CA PRO A 139 28.77 7.15 -7.86
C PRO A 139 28.89 8.07 -9.09
N ASP A 140 28.37 7.62 -10.23
CA ASP A 140 28.53 8.30 -11.53
C ASP A 140 27.33 9.17 -11.95
N HIS A 141 26.28 9.28 -11.12
CA HIS A 141 25.05 10.00 -11.47
C HIS A 141 24.53 10.87 -10.35
N ASP A 142 23.80 11.92 -10.71
CA ASP A 142 23.13 12.78 -9.75
C ASP A 142 22.09 12.02 -8.92
N CYS A 143 21.98 12.41 -7.65
CA CYS A 143 20.98 11.85 -6.76
C CYS A 143 19.58 12.25 -7.22
N SER A 144 18.70 11.27 -7.40
CA SER A 144 17.33 11.50 -7.87
C SER A 144 16.30 10.74 -7.02
N PRO A 145 15.15 11.36 -6.71
CA PRO A 145 14.03 10.65 -6.11
C PRO A 145 13.34 9.77 -7.16
N ILE A 146 13.07 8.51 -6.82
CA ILE A 146 12.36 7.58 -7.70
C ILE A 146 11.14 6.97 -7.03
N TRP A 147 10.20 6.53 -7.86
CA TRP A 147 9.12 5.61 -7.50
C TRP A 147 8.98 4.57 -8.60
N THR A 148 9.39 3.34 -8.31
CA THR A 148 9.43 2.23 -9.27
C THR A 148 8.58 1.07 -8.78
N ARG A 149 8.15 0.19 -9.70
CA ARG A 149 7.43 -1.03 -9.34
C ARG A 149 8.40 -2.05 -8.74
N LEU A 150 8.05 -2.58 -7.57
CA LEU A 150 8.76 -3.70 -6.96
C LEU A 150 8.35 -5.01 -7.63
N LEU A 151 9.33 -5.80 -8.06
CA LEU A 151 9.13 -7.14 -8.63
C LEU A 151 9.52 -8.25 -7.66
N TYR A 152 10.54 -8.02 -6.84
CA TYR A 152 10.98 -8.95 -5.79
C TYR A 152 11.76 -8.22 -4.69
N LEU A 153 11.61 -8.66 -3.45
CA LEU A 153 12.31 -8.12 -2.28
C LEU A 153 13.22 -9.20 -1.67
N HIS A 154 14.53 -9.06 -1.86
CA HIS A 154 15.53 -9.95 -1.27
C HIS A 154 15.93 -9.43 0.11
N ARG A 155 15.28 -9.94 1.16
CA ARG A 155 15.48 -9.44 2.53
C ARG A 155 16.90 -9.66 3.05
N ASP A 156 17.47 -10.84 2.81
CA ASP A 156 18.78 -11.20 3.39
C ASP A 156 19.95 -10.38 2.82
N LYS A 157 19.91 -10.06 1.51
CA LYS A 157 20.90 -9.22 0.84
C LYS A 157 20.58 -7.72 0.91
N ALA A 158 19.47 -7.35 1.53
CA ALA A 158 18.92 -5.99 1.51
C ALA A 158 18.86 -5.42 0.08
N MET A 159 18.26 -6.16 -0.85
CA MET A 159 18.11 -5.75 -2.24
C MET A 159 16.67 -5.85 -2.73
N ALA A 160 16.36 -5.07 -3.74
CA ALA A 160 15.08 -5.13 -4.44
C ALA A 160 15.29 -5.24 -5.94
N ARG A 161 14.56 -6.15 -6.58
CA ARG A 161 14.40 -6.15 -8.03
C ARG A 161 13.23 -5.27 -8.40
N THR A 162 13.46 -4.35 -9.32
CA THR A 162 12.49 -3.40 -9.84
C THR A 162 12.35 -3.55 -11.36
N ASP A 163 11.45 -2.78 -11.98
CA ASP A 163 11.35 -2.71 -13.45
C ASP A 163 12.54 -1.98 -14.09
N GLU A 164 13.29 -1.19 -13.31
CA GLU A 164 14.50 -0.47 -13.75
C GLU A 164 15.79 -1.25 -13.48
N GLY A 165 15.75 -2.31 -12.66
CA GLY A 165 16.92 -3.12 -12.32
C GLY A 165 16.99 -3.50 -10.84
N TRP A 166 18.17 -3.95 -10.41
CA TRP A 166 18.45 -4.22 -9.00
C TRP A 166 18.90 -2.95 -8.28
N VAL A 167 18.42 -2.78 -7.05
CA VAL A 167 18.83 -1.69 -6.16
C VAL A 167 19.19 -2.24 -4.78
N ARG A 168 20.21 -1.66 -4.15
CA ARG A 168 20.56 -1.92 -2.75
C ARG A 168 19.71 -1.05 -1.84
N LEU A 169 19.18 -1.62 -0.78
CA LEU A 169 18.33 -0.95 0.18
C LEU A 169 19.17 -0.47 1.36
N GLY A 170 19.32 0.85 1.51
CA GLY A 170 19.99 1.44 2.66
C GLY A 170 19.03 1.61 3.85
N LYS A 171 19.06 2.78 4.49
CA LYS A 171 18.18 3.06 5.62
C LYS A 171 16.70 3.10 5.18
N ARG A 172 15.82 2.38 5.87
CA ARG A 172 14.38 2.51 5.66
C ARG A 172 13.88 3.83 6.25
N MET A 173 12.97 4.51 5.56
CA MET A 173 12.21 5.61 6.12
C MET A 173 11.34 5.06 7.25
N SER A 174 11.58 5.51 8.49
CA SER A 174 10.72 5.19 9.62
C SER A 174 9.36 5.86 9.41
N ALA A 175 8.29 5.07 9.48
CA ALA A 175 6.91 5.56 9.49
C ALA A 175 6.60 6.28 10.80
#